data_AF-A0A1B6EW22-F1
#
_entry.id   AF-A0A1B6EW22-F1
#
_cell.length_a   1.000
_cell.length_b   1.000
_cell.length_c   1.000
_cell.angle_alpha   90.00
_cell.angle_beta   90.00
_cell.angle_gamma   90.00
#
_symmetry.space_group_name_H-M   'P 1'
#
loop_
_entity.id
_entity.type
_entity.pdbx_description
1 polymer ?
#
loop_
_entity_poly.entity_id
_entity_poly.type
_entity_poly.pdbx_seq_one_letter_code
_entity_poly.pdbx_strand_id
1 'polypeptide(L)'
;HSHGAKCYSHDFLAYDVSCDTWSSISVPVELRADLARFGQSAVVFENSMYIYGGFDGQMLNDMLKYTPGVCSALTNPANCVKTTVGVKCVWHSEHNRCEPLSAVPLNVINDKEKDILLKCPEHGRALERTGLLTCKAVTDCVSCVHTSLSCGWCPGSNTCTHEERCKEPIPHTGTYTTTRPVTSEMECHPVTPDPICSQLHSCPACASQPLCHWHYGGPCKAASNLTLDEQQESVGCTNSCSQLTTCLNCTVEECIWCQNEERCVDKTAYTASFPYGQCREWTTHQARCRATAGRSQCNFFRTCFQCRDDPECGWCD
;
A
#
# COMPACT_ATOMS: atom_id res chain seq x y z
N HIS A 1 -27.58 -23.20 -0.20
CA HIS A 1 -26.16 -22.87 -0.42
C HIS A 1 -26.09 -21.62 -1.27
N SER A 2 -25.72 -20.48 -0.69
CA SER A 2 -25.58 -19.23 -1.43
C SER A 2 -24.24 -19.26 -2.15
N HIS A 3 -24.25 -19.37 -3.47
CA HIS A 3 -23.08 -19.14 -4.32
C HIS A 3 -22.87 -17.63 -4.52
N GLY A 4 -22.78 -16.87 -3.41
CA GLY A 4 -22.40 -15.46 -3.43
C GLY A 4 -21.00 -15.33 -4.04
N ALA A 5 -20.78 -14.27 -4.83
CA ALA A 5 -19.50 -14.00 -5.47
C ALA A 5 -18.33 -14.24 -4.49
N LYS A 6 -17.35 -15.06 -4.87
CA LYS A 6 -16.17 -15.32 -4.04
C LYS A 6 -15.42 -14.01 -3.85
N CYS A 7 -15.51 -13.40 -2.67
CA CYS A 7 -14.87 -12.12 -2.35
C CYS A 7 -13.35 -12.22 -2.12
N TYR A 8 -12.76 -13.40 -2.27
CA TYR A 8 -11.36 -13.68 -2.00
C TYR A 8 -10.76 -14.43 -3.20
N SER A 9 -9.58 -13.97 -3.63
CA SER A 9 -8.84 -14.59 -4.73
C SER A 9 -7.99 -15.75 -4.25
N HIS A 10 -7.77 -16.72 -5.13
CA HIS A 10 -6.78 -17.80 -4.95
C HIS A 10 -5.43 -17.46 -5.61
N ASP A 11 -5.30 -16.25 -6.16
CA ASP A 11 -4.09 -15.83 -6.86
C ASP A 11 -2.91 -15.81 -5.89
N PHE A 12 -1.88 -16.58 -6.23
CA PHE A 12 -0.62 -16.57 -5.52
C PHE A 12 0.38 -15.73 -6.31
N LEU A 13 0.74 -14.58 -5.76
CA LEU A 13 1.55 -13.57 -6.43
C LEU A 13 2.91 -13.45 -5.75
N ALA A 14 3.95 -13.25 -6.54
CA ALA A 14 5.26 -12.85 -6.06
C ALA A 14 5.68 -11.53 -6.70
N TYR A 15 6.29 -10.69 -5.86
CA TYR A 15 6.90 -9.44 -6.26
C TYR A 15 8.41 -9.57 -6.27
N ASP A 16 9.01 -9.28 -7.41
CA ASP A 16 10.46 -9.24 -7.58
C ASP A 16 10.97 -7.81 -7.43
N VAL A 17 11.58 -7.53 -6.27
CA VAL A 17 12.15 -6.20 -5.95
C VAL A 17 13.28 -5.80 -6.90
N SER A 18 14.02 -6.76 -7.46
CA SER A 18 15.16 -6.45 -8.33
C SER A 18 14.73 -5.97 -9.71
N CYS A 19 13.58 -6.46 -10.19
CA CYS A 19 13.05 -6.14 -11.51
C CYS A 19 11.78 -5.28 -11.44
N ASP A 20 11.31 -4.94 -10.24
CA ASP A 20 10.06 -4.21 -9.98
C ASP A 20 8.84 -4.79 -10.73
N THR A 21 8.67 -6.12 -10.63
CA THR A 21 7.60 -6.82 -11.36
C THR A 21 6.81 -7.77 -10.48
N TRP A 22 5.50 -7.79 -10.70
CA TRP A 22 4.60 -8.79 -10.16
C TRP A 22 4.50 -9.97 -11.11
N SER A 23 4.45 -11.17 -10.54
CA SER A 23 4.27 -12.40 -11.29
C SER A 23 3.32 -13.34 -10.56
N SER A 24 2.54 -14.11 -11.32
CA SER A 24 1.71 -15.18 -10.77
C SER A 24 2.54 -16.45 -10.63
N ILE A 25 2.49 -17.07 -9.45
CA ILE A 25 3.11 -18.35 -9.17
C ILE A 25 2.10 -19.46 -9.45
N SER A 26 2.48 -20.42 -10.30
CA SER A 26 1.71 -21.65 -10.47
C SER A 26 1.84 -22.52 -9.22
N VAL A 27 0.77 -22.60 -8.44
CA VAL A 27 0.69 -23.47 -7.26
C VAL A 27 0.28 -24.90 -7.63
N PRO A 28 0.84 -25.92 -6.95
CA PRO A 28 0.42 -27.31 -7.11
C PRO A 28 -1.09 -27.49 -6.85
N VAL A 29 -1.68 -28.50 -7.48
CA VAL A 29 -3.14 -28.75 -7.44
C VAL A 29 -3.62 -28.98 -6.01
N GLU A 30 -2.78 -29.57 -5.17
CA GLU A 30 -3.02 -29.85 -3.76
C GLU A 30 -3.20 -28.58 -2.93
N LEU A 31 -2.59 -27.46 -3.33
CA LEU A 31 -2.71 -26.17 -2.63
C LEU A 31 -3.89 -25.33 -3.16
N ARG A 32 -4.39 -25.64 -4.37
CA ARG A 32 -5.28 -24.76 -5.15
C ARG A 32 -6.71 -24.67 -4.59
N ALA A 33 -7.22 -25.75 -4.02
CA ALA A 33 -8.59 -25.78 -3.49
C ALA A 33 -8.75 -24.93 -2.22
N ASP A 34 -7.69 -24.81 -1.43
CA ASP A 34 -7.75 -24.23 -0.08
C ASP A 34 -7.13 -22.81 -0.02
N LEU A 35 -6.51 -22.31 -1.09
CA LEU A 35 -5.83 -21.01 -1.08
C LEU A 35 -6.75 -19.78 -1.00
N ALA A 36 -8.00 -19.88 -1.45
CA ALA A 36 -8.91 -18.73 -1.49
C ALA A 36 -9.44 -18.38 -0.09
N ARG A 37 -8.71 -17.52 0.64
CA ARG A 37 -9.03 -17.12 2.02
C ARG A 37 -8.54 -15.70 2.32
N PHE A 38 -9.02 -15.11 3.41
CA PHE A 38 -8.47 -13.86 3.95
C PHE A 38 -8.10 -13.98 5.43
N GLY A 39 -7.28 -13.05 5.93
CA GLY A 39 -6.88 -12.99 7.34
C GLY A 39 -5.91 -14.10 7.77
N GLN A 40 -5.31 -14.82 6.81
CA GLN A 40 -4.31 -15.84 7.08
C GLN A 40 -3.00 -15.22 7.61
N SER A 41 -2.29 -15.99 8.43
CA SER A 41 -0.91 -15.68 8.83
C SER A 41 0.06 -16.51 8.00
N ALA A 42 1.21 -15.95 7.62
CA ALA A 42 2.22 -16.68 6.87
C ALA A 42 3.64 -16.38 7.37
N VAL A 43 4.48 -17.41 7.42
CA VAL A 43 5.88 -17.34 7.86
C VAL A 43 6.77 -18.17 6.95
N VAL A 44 8.04 -17.79 6.83
CA VAL A 44 9.05 -18.59 6.13
C VAL A 44 9.88 -19.34 7.16
N PHE A 45 9.96 -20.67 7.01
CA PHE A 45 10.75 -21.56 7.85
C PHE A 45 11.36 -22.67 6.99
N GLU A 46 12.65 -22.99 7.18
CA GLU A 46 13.36 -24.02 6.41
C GLU A 46 13.11 -23.94 4.88
N ASN A 47 13.32 -22.75 4.32
CA ASN A 47 13.15 -22.45 2.89
C ASN A 47 11.73 -22.71 2.33
N SER A 48 10.73 -22.89 3.19
CA SER A 48 9.33 -23.05 2.78
C SER A 48 8.46 -21.99 3.45
N MET A 49 7.41 -21.58 2.76
CA MET A 49 6.38 -20.71 3.31
C MET A 49 5.28 -21.57 3.93
N TYR A 50 4.93 -21.26 5.17
CA TYR A 50 3.85 -21.88 5.91
C TYR A 50 2.73 -20.86 6.07
N ILE A 51 1.50 -21.24 5.71
CA ILE A 51 0.33 -20.40 5.79
C ILE A 51 -0.66 -21.09 6.74
N TYR A 52 -1.11 -20.38 7.76
CA TYR A 52 -1.99 -20.93 8.78
C TYR A 52 -3.31 -20.16 8.86
N GLY A 53 -4.40 -20.93 8.91
CA GLY A 53 -5.75 -20.45 9.13
C GLY A 53 -6.24 -19.48 8.06
N GLY A 54 -7.15 -18.59 8.44
CA GLY A 54 -7.85 -17.67 7.55
C GLY A 54 -9.35 -17.96 7.51
N PHE A 55 -10.07 -17.29 6.61
CA PHE A 55 -11.51 -17.42 6.47
C PHE A 55 -11.93 -17.44 5.00
N ASP A 56 -12.78 -18.40 4.64
CA ASP A 56 -13.34 -18.59 3.28
C ASP A 56 -14.88 -18.71 3.30
N GLY A 57 -15.50 -18.28 4.40
CA GLY A 57 -16.88 -18.61 4.77
C GLY A 57 -16.95 -19.40 6.08
N GLN A 58 -15.86 -20.09 6.44
CA GLN A 58 -15.65 -20.71 7.75
C GLN A 58 -14.24 -20.37 8.28
N MET A 59 -14.06 -20.41 9.61
CA MET A 59 -12.74 -20.25 10.20
C MET A 59 -11.90 -21.51 9.92
N LEU A 60 -10.76 -21.32 9.27
CA LEU A 60 -9.84 -22.39 8.91
C LEU A 60 -8.77 -22.58 9.99
N ASN A 61 -8.40 -23.82 10.24
CA ASN A 61 -7.37 -24.23 11.20
C ASN A 61 -6.30 -25.14 10.56
N ASP A 62 -6.26 -25.17 9.23
CA ASP A 62 -5.32 -25.92 8.44
C ASP A 62 -3.99 -25.16 8.30
N MET A 63 -2.97 -25.90 7.86
CA MET A 63 -1.64 -25.39 7.60
C MET A 63 -1.22 -25.80 6.18
N LEU A 64 -1.03 -24.81 5.33
CA LEU A 64 -0.54 -24.98 3.97
C LEU A 64 0.96 -24.77 3.93
N LYS A 65 1.67 -25.61 3.17
CA LYS A 65 3.11 -25.47 2.93
C LYS A 65 3.36 -25.23 1.45
N TYR A 66 3.98 -24.10 1.13
CA TYR A 66 4.53 -23.82 -0.18
C TYR A 66 6.05 -23.94 -0.16
N THR A 67 6.60 -24.85 -0.96
CA THR A 67 8.05 -24.98 -1.13
C THR A 67 8.43 -24.40 -2.49
N PRO A 68 9.23 -23.31 -2.53
CA PRO A 68 9.78 -22.77 -3.76
C PRO A 68 10.60 -23.80 -4.54
N GLY A 69 10.67 -23.63 -5.86
CA GLY A 69 11.53 -24.44 -6.72
C GLY A 69 13.01 -24.04 -6.64
N VAL A 70 13.86 -24.75 -7.40
CA VAL A 70 15.32 -24.59 -7.38
C VAL A 70 15.80 -24.00 -8.71
N CYS A 71 16.62 -22.94 -8.64
CA CYS A 71 17.17 -22.26 -9.82
C CYS A 71 18.08 -23.17 -10.67
N SER A 72 18.86 -24.06 -10.03
CA SER A 72 19.81 -24.93 -10.72
C SER A 72 19.18 -25.93 -11.69
N ALA A 73 17.86 -26.14 -11.63
CA ALA A 73 17.13 -26.96 -12.60
C ALA A 73 16.98 -26.26 -13.97
N LEU A 74 17.21 -24.95 -14.04
CA LEU A 74 17.04 -24.14 -15.25
C LEU A 74 18.38 -24.01 -15.98
N THR A 75 18.45 -24.52 -17.21
CA THR A 75 19.66 -24.53 -18.04
C THR A 75 19.65 -23.49 -19.16
N ASN A 76 18.54 -22.77 -19.33
CA ASN A 76 18.39 -21.75 -20.36
C ASN A 76 18.37 -20.34 -19.71
N PRO A 77 19.19 -19.39 -20.19
CA PRO A 77 19.25 -18.04 -19.62
C PRO A 77 17.90 -17.32 -19.56
N ALA A 78 17.11 -17.38 -20.65
CA ALA A 78 15.82 -16.70 -20.72
C ALA A 78 14.80 -17.33 -19.74
N ASN A 79 14.81 -18.66 -19.61
CA ASN A 79 13.95 -19.34 -18.63
C ASN A 79 14.40 -19.06 -17.20
N CYS A 80 15.71 -18.95 -16.95
CA CYS A 80 16.28 -18.65 -15.63
C CYS A 80 15.75 -17.32 -15.07
N VAL A 81 15.72 -16.27 -15.89
CA VAL A 81 15.29 -14.94 -15.42
C VAL A 81 13.77 -14.71 -15.47
N LYS A 82 13.04 -15.51 -16.26
CA LYS A 82 11.58 -15.44 -16.40
C LYS A 82 10.82 -16.35 -15.42
N THR A 83 11.51 -17.30 -14.79
CA THR A 83 10.89 -18.30 -13.91
C THR A 83 10.16 -17.67 -12.72
N THR A 84 9.07 -18.31 -12.29
CA THR A 84 8.24 -17.89 -11.16
C THR A 84 8.16 -18.98 -10.10
N VAL A 85 9.31 -19.52 -9.70
CA VAL A 85 9.42 -20.63 -8.73
C VAL A 85 9.39 -20.17 -7.27
N GLY A 86 9.04 -18.92 -6.97
CA GLY A 86 9.01 -18.38 -5.61
C GLY A 86 10.36 -18.00 -5.01
N VAL A 87 11.45 -18.07 -5.80
CA VAL A 87 12.78 -17.51 -5.48
C VAL A 87 13.30 -16.75 -6.68
N LYS A 88 14.07 -15.68 -6.44
CA LYS A 88 14.70 -14.90 -7.52
C LYS A 88 15.90 -15.66 -8.08
N CYS A 89 15.76 -16.15 -9.30
CA CYS A 89 16.86 -16.77 -10.03
C CYS A 89 17.58 -15.76 -10.93
N VAL A 90 18.89 -15.91 -11.04
CA VAL A 90 19.76 -15.10 -11.91
C VAL A 90 20.69 -15.99 -12.71
N TRP A 91 20.98 -15.58 -13.94
CA TRP A 91 21.85 -16.33 -14.83
C TRP A 91 23.27 -15.77 -14.78
N HIS A 92 24.22 -16.61 -14.40
CA HIS A 92 25.64 -16.28 -14.40
C HIS A 92 26.25 -16.68 -15.74
N SER A 93 26.64 -15.70 -16.55
CA SER A 93 27.12 -15.93 -17.92
C SER A 93 28.46 -16.66 -17.97
N GLU A 94 29.43 -16.30 -17.12
CA GLU A 94 30.74 -16.97 -17.09
C GLU A 94 30.65 -18.45 -16.70
N HIS A 95 29.78 -18.79 -15.73
CA HIS A 95 29.60 -20.16 -15.25
C HIS A 95 28.53 -20.94 -16.02
N ASN A 96 27.80 -20.30 -16.94
CA ASN A 96 26.67 -20.87 -17.68
C ASN A 96 25.66 -21.61 -16.79
N ARG A 97 25.31 -21.01 -15.64
CA ARG A 97 24.40 -21.64 -14.67
C ARG A 97 23.39 -20.65 -14.12
N CYS A 98 22.23 -21.18 -13.75
CA CYS A 98 21.19 -20.47 -13.03
C CYS A 98 21.34 -20.72 -11.53
N GLU A 99 21.40 -19.65 -10.73
CA GLU A 99 21.56 -19.72 -9.28
C GLU A 99 20.62 -18.73 -8.58
N PRO A 100 20.23 -18.97 -7.32
CA PRO A 100 19.40 -18.01 -6.60
C PRO A 100 20.20 -16.74 -6.30
N LEU A 101 19.57 -15.57 -6.39
CA LEU A 101 20.20 -14.28 -6.13
C LEU A 101 20.85 -14.21 -4.74
N SER A 102 20.26 -14.89 -3.75
CA SER A 102 20.80 -14.98 -2.39
C SER A 102 22.13 -15.75 -2.28
N ALA A 103 22.48 -16.57 -3.27
CA ALA A 103 23.76 -17.27 -3.33
C ALA A 103 24.85 -16.47 -4.08
N VAL A 104 24.49 -15.35 -4.72
CA VAL A 104 25.45 -14.52 -5.47
C VAL A 104 26.10 -13.50 -4.54
N PRO A 105 27.44 -13.37 -4.55
CA PRO A 105 28.15 -12.34 -3.80
C PRO A 105 27.71 -10.91 -4.17
N LEU A 106 27.54 -10.04 -3.17
CA LEU A 106 27.07 -8.65 -3.35
C LEU A 106 27.94 -7.81 -4.29
N ASN A 107 29.24 -8.06 -4.33
CA ASN A 107 30.17 -7.39 -5.25
C ASN A 107 29.83 -7.70 -6.72
N VAL A 108 29.42 -8.93 -7.03
CA VAL A 108 29.01 -9.32 -8.39
C VAL A 108 27.62 -8.78 -8.72
N ILE A 109 26.72 -8.70 -7.73
CA ILE A 109 25.39 -8.11 -7.93
C ILE A 109 25.49 -6.62 -8.27
N ASN A 110 26.38 -5.87 -7.62
CA ASN A 110 26.48 -4.42 -7.80
C ASN A 110 27.39 -3.98 -8.94
N ASP A 111 28.16 -4.91 -9.52
CA ASP A 111 29.05 -4.63 -10.65
C ASP A 111 28.24 -4.45 -11.95
N LYS A 112 27.99 -3.19 -12.31
CA LYS A 112 27.31 -2.81 -13.55
C LYS A 112 28.26 -2.77 -14.75
N GLU A 113 29.58 -2.91 -14.55
CA GLU A 113 30.55 -2.71 -15.63
C GLU A 113 30.79 -3.98 -16.47
N LYS A 114 30.36 -5.17 -15.98
CA LYS A 114 30.76 -6.44 -16.61
C LYS A 114 29.64 -7.29 -17.24
N ASP A 115 28.36 -6.95 -17.14
CA ASP A 115 27.24 -7.76 -17.72
C ASP A 115 27.36 -9.28 -17.49
N ILE A 116 27.99 -9.69 -16.37
CA ILE A 116 28.22 -11.11 -16.04
C ILE A 116 26.93 -11.76 -15.54
N LEU A 117 26.00 -10.97 -15.01
CA LEU A 117 24.80 -11.45 -14.33
C LEU A 117 23.54 -10.91 -15.00
N LEU A 118 22.81 -11.81 -15.67
CA LEU A 118 21.49 -11.48 -16.21
C LEU A 118 20.46 -11.68 -15.09
N LYS A 119 19.85 -10.57 -14.66
CA LYS A 119 18.90 -10.55 -13.54
C LYS A 119 17.45 -10.55 -13.97
N CYS A 120 17.12 -9.72 -14.96
CA CYS A 120 15.75 -9.47 -15.37
C CYS A 120 15.53 -9.95 -16.81
N PRO A 121 14.33 -10.45 -17.14
CA PRO A 121 13.99 -10.74 -18.53
C PRO A 121 14.01 -9.44 -19.34
N GLU A 122 14.35 -9.54 -20.63
CA GLU A 122 14.20 -8.40 -21.53
C GLU A 122 12.73 -7.98 -21.61
N HIS A 123 12.49 -6.68 -21.50
CA HIS A 123 11.16 -6.10 -21.60
C HIS A 123 10.62 -6.32 -23.01
N GLY A 124 9.50 -7.03 -23.13
CA GLY A 124 8.84 -7.18 -24.44
C GLY A 124 8.33 -5.84 -24.96
N ARG A 125 8.34 -5.64 -26.28
CA ARG A 125 7.83 -4.41 -26.95
C ARG A 125 6.42 -3.97 -26.52
N ALA A 126 5.59 -4.92 -26.05
CA ALA A 126 4.26 -4.62 -25.53
C ALA A 126 4.31 -3.84 -24.20
N LEU A 127 5.24 -4.17 -23.31
CA LEU A 127 5.41 -3.51 -22.02
C LEU A 127 5.97 -2.09 -22.19
N GLU A 128 6.89 -1.91 -23.13
CA GLU A 128 7.43 -0.60 -23.52
C GLU A 128 6.34 0.33 -24.09
N ARG A 129 5.42 -0.22 -24.90
CA ARG A 129 4.27 0.54 -25.42
C ARG A 129 3.26 0.88 -24.32
N THR A 130 3.01 -0.03 -23.38
CA THR A 130 2.19 0.25 -22.20
C THR A 130 2.84 1.33 -21.33
N GLY A 131 4.15 1.22 -21.08
CA GLY A 131 4.96 2.24 -20.41
C GLY A 131 4.77 3.62 -21.04
N LEU A 132 4.94 3.73 -22.35
CA LEU A 132 4.75 4.99 -23.07
C LEU A 132 3.34 5.60 -22.89
N LEU A 133 2.29 4.79 -22.97
CA LEU A 133 0.92 5.27 -22.83
C LEU A 133 0.59 5.65 -21.38
N THR A 134 1.03 4.84 -20.43
CA THR A 134 0.76 5.04 -19.00
C THR A 134 1.56 6.21 -18.44
N CYS A 135 2.87 6.32 -18.74
CA CYS A 135 3.67 7.47 -18.33
C CYS A 135 3.03 8.76 -18.85
N LYS A 136 2.62 8.80 -20.13
CA LYS A 136 2.00 9.99 -20.73
C LYS A 136 0.67 10.40 -20.09
N ALA A 137 -0.03 9.47 -19.44
CA ALA A 137 -1.28 9.77 -18.73
C ALA A 137 -1.04 10.46 -17.37
N VAL A 138 0.17 10.42 -16.83
CA VAL A 138 0.52 11.01 -15.54
C VAL A 138 0.85 12.49 -15.70
N THR A 139 0.22 13.34 -14.88
CA THR A 139 0.25 14.80 -15.00
C THR A 139 1.05 15.50 -13.92
N ASP A 140 1.62 14.77 -12.98
CA ASP A 140 2.41 15.32 -11.88
C ASP A 140 3.75 14.59 -11.72
N CYS A 141 4.76 15.34 -11.27
CA CYS A 141 6.13 14.83 -11.17
C CYS A 141 6.24 13.67 -10.19
N VAL A 142 5.60 13.77 -9.02
CA VAL A 142 5.70 12.76 -7.95
C VAL A 142 5.11 11.44 -8.42
N SER A 143 3.90 11.44 -8.97
CA SER A 143 3.28 10.22 -9.50
C SER A 143 4.07 9.65 -10.67
N CYS A 144 4.68 10.51 -11.50
CA CYS A 144 5.49 10.07 -12.63
C CYS A 144 6.73 9.29 -12.17
N VAL A 145 7.47 9.81 -11.19
CA VAL A 145 8.70 9.16 -10.70
C VAL A 145 8.43 7.92 -9.85
N HIS A 146 7.24 7.81 -9.27
CA HIS A 146 6.80 6.62 -8.51
C HIS A 146 6.20 5.52 -9.38
N THR A 147 6.14 5.70 -10.70
CA THR A 147 5.58 4.68 -11.59
C THR A 147 6.58 3.53 -11.78
N SER A 148 6.14 2.27 -11.66
CA SER A 148 6.97 1.06 -11.88
C SER A 148 7.32 0.78 -13.35
N LEU A 149 7.12 1.76 -14.23
CA LEU A 149 7.33 1.67 -15.67
C LEU A 149 8.54 2.47 -16.13
N SER A 150 9.51 2.73 -15.23
CA SER A 150 10.71 3.53 -15.52
C SER A 150 10.39 4.89 -16.18
N CYS A 151 9.29 5.51 -15.76
CA CYS A 151 8.92 6.83 -16.26
C CYS A 151 9.88 7.90 -15.74
N GLY A 152 10.00 8.99 -16.49
CA GLY A 152 10.76 10.16 -16.11
C GLY A 152 9.97 11.45 -16.37
N TRP A 153 10.11 12.41 -15.48
CA TRP A 153 9.45 13.71 -15.59
C TRP A 153 10.32 14.72 -16.32
N CYS A 154 9.75 15.43 -17.29
CA CYS A 154 10.43 16.51 -18.01
C CYS A 154 10.00 17.87 -17.46
N PRO A 155 10.87 18.59 -16.71
CA PRO A 155 10.50 19.84 -16.06
C PRO A 155 10.14 20.96 -17.05
N GLY A 156 10.89 21.11 -18.16
CA GLY A 156 10.65 22.20 -19.10
C GLY A 156 9.38 22.06 -19.93
N SER A 157 8.90 20.83 -20.16
CA SER A 157 7.62 20.57 -20.84
C SER A 157 6.47 20.23 -19.88
N ASN A 158 6.77 20.05 -18.58
CA ASN A 158 5.81 19.63 -17.56
C ASN A 158 5.04 18.35 -17.92
N THR A 159 5.75 17.35 -18.46
CA THR A 159 5.18 16.09 -18.96
C THR A 159 5.94 14.88 -18.46
N CYS A 160 5.22 13.81 -18.15
CA CYS A 160 5.81 12.50 -17.87
C CYS A 160 6.07 11.73 -19.17
N THR A 161 7.24 11.08 -19.28
CA THR A 161 7.68 10.35 -20.47
C THR A 161 8.30 9.00 -20.10
N HIS A 162 8.29 8.06 -21.05
CA HIS A 162 9.05 6.81 -20.98
C HIS A 162 10.35 6.91 -21.82
N GLU A 163 10.64 8.08 -22.39
CA GLU A 163 11.87 8.31 -23.14
C GLU A 163 13.04 8.59 -22.19
N GLU A 164 14.22 8.07 -22.55
CA GLU A 164 15.50 8.31 -21.85
C GLU A 164 15.95 9.78 -21.84
N ARG A 165 15.31 10.64 -22.65
CA ARG A 165 15.67 12.06 -22.82
C ARG A 165 14.45 12.93 -22.98
N CYS A 166 14.44 14.03 -22.24
CA CYS A 166 13.48 15.11 -22.42
C CYS A 166 13.90 15.98 -23.60
N LYS A 167 12.95 16.30 -24.49
CA LYS A 167 13.16 17.22 -25.61
C LYS A 167 12.46 18.53 -25.28
N GLU A 168 13.23 19.56 -24.99
CA GLU A 168 12.72 20.88 -24.68
C GLU A 168 12.93 21.81 -25.89
N PRO A 169 11.89 22.47 -26.40
CA PRO A 169 12.04 23.42 -27.50
C PRO A 169 12.82 24.66 -27.02
N ILE A 170 13.89 25.03 -27.73
CA ILE A 170 14.56 26.31 -27.48
C ILE A 170 13.72 27.43 -28.11
N PRO A 171 13.34 28.47 -27.34
CA PRO A 171 12.59 29.59 -27.89
C PRO A 171 13.32 30.21 -29.09
N HIS A 172 12.57 30.49 -30.17
CA HIS A 172 13.00 31.28 -31.33
C HIS A 172 14.10 30.68 -32.23
N THR A 173 14.52 29.43 -32.04
CA THR A 173 15.60 28.82 -32.85
C THR A 173 15.18 27.54 -33.57
N GLY A 174 13.98 27.01 -33.31
CA GLY A 174 13.48 25.77 -33.93
C GLY A 174 14.30 24.52 -33.58
N THR A 175 15.22 24.64 -32.62
CA THR A 175 16.09 23.58 -32.13
C THR A 175 15.61 23.10 -30.77
N TYR A 176 16.04 21.90 -30.37
CA TYR A 176 15.66 21.28 -29.09
C TYR A 176 16.89 21.09 -28.20
N THR A 177 16.77 21.42 -26.91
CA THR A 177 17.69 20.97 -25.87
C THR A 177 17.28 19.60 -25.38
N THR A 178 18.26 18.76 -25.08
CA THR A 178 18.02 17.46 -24.45
C THR A 178 18.44 17.50 -22.99
N THR A 179 17.49 17.29 -22.08
CA THR A 179 17.73 17.21 -20.64
C THR A 179 17.45 15.78 -20.16
N ARG A 180 18.07 15.38 -19.03
CA ARG A 180 17.74 14.09 -18.42
C ARG A 180 16.35 14.19 -17.76
N PRO A 181 15.49 13.16 -17.88
CA PRO A 181 14.27 13.09 -17.10
C PRO A 181 14.57 13.03 -15.60
N VAL A 182 13.70 13.63 -14.81
CA VAL A 182 13.68 13.48 -13.35
C VAL A 182 13.07 12.13 -13.03
N THR A 183 13.79 11.31 -12.27
CA THR A 183 13.39 9.93 -11.90
C THR A 183 13.35 9.73 -10.38
N SER A 184 13.47 10.81 -9.62
CA SER A 184 13.50 10.80 -8.16
C SER A 184 12.59 11.89 -7.61
N GLU A 185 11.82 11.56 -6.58
CA GLU A 185 10.90 12.49 -5.92
C GLU A 185 11.61 13.73 -5.37
N MET A 186 12.84 13.57 -4.87
CA MET A 186 13.63 14.68 -4.30
C MET A 186 14.02 15.74 -5.34
N GLU A 187 14.00 15.37 -6.63
CA GLU A 187 14.34 16.25 -7.75
C GLU A 187 13.09 16.90 -8.37
N CYS A 188 11.89 16.49 -7.94
CA CYS A 188 10.69 17.20 -8.30
C CYS A 188 10.73 18.59 -7.68
N HIS A 189 10.53 19.63 -8.50
CA HIS A 189 10.43 21.02 -8.05
C HIS A 189 9.44 21.14 -6.88
N PRO A 190 9.69 22.08 -5.94
CA PRO A 190 8.93 22.15 -4.70
C PRO A 190 7.44 22.17 -5.03
N VAL A 191 6.79 21.08 -4.62
CA VAL A 191 5.36 20.95 -4.52
C VAL A 191 4.88 22.24 -3.87
N THR A 192 4.14 23.07 -4.61
CA THR A 192 3.49 24.22 -3.99
C THR A 192 2.76 23.70 -2.74
N PRO A 193 2.69 24.43 -1.61
CA PRO A 193 2.12 23.85 -0.40
C PRO A 193 0.65 23.44 -0.57
N ASP A 194 -0.05 23.99 -1.58
CA ASP A 194 -1.46 23.76 -1.87
C ASP A 194 -1.87 22.28 -2.03
N PRO A 195 -1.23 21.45 -2.87
CA PRO A 195 -1.51 20.01 -2.95
C PRO A 195 -1.26 19.25 -1.65
N ILE A 196 -0.36 19.69 -0.77
CA ILE A 196 -0.17 19.05 0.55
C ILE A 196 -1.30 19.49 1.49
N CYS A 197 -1.58 20.79 1.54
CA CYS A 197 -2.64 21.33 2.39
C CYS A 197 -4.02 20.78 2.01
N SER A 198 -4.32 20.63 0.71
CA SER A 198 -5.62 20.13 0.25
C SER A 198 -5.89 18.65 0.60
N GLN A 199 -4.86 17.87 0.94
CA GLN A 199 -4.98 16.51 1.45
C GLN A 199 -5.26 16.46 2.97
N LEU A 200 -5.11 17.57 3.68
CA LEU A 200 -5.33 17.65 5.12
C LEU A 200 -6.79 18.02 5.39
N HIS A 201 -7.57 17.01 5.77
CA HIS A 201 -9.02 17.15 5.94
C HIS A 201 -9.48 17.49 7.36
N SER A 202 -8.56 17.68 8.31
CA SER A 202 -8.89 18.04 9.69
C SER A 202 -8.11 19.26 10.16
N CYS A 203 -8.73 20.08 11.02
CA CYS A 203 -8.11 21.27 11.61
C CYS A 203 -6.75 20.94 12.27
N PRO A 204 -6.63 19.89 13.11
CA PRO A 204 -5.35 19.55 13.71
C PRO A 204 -4.29 19.13 12.68
N ALA A 205 -4.67 18.38 11.65
CA ALA A 205 -3.75 17.97 10.60
C ALA A 205 -3.26 19.17 9.79
N CYS A 206 -4.16 20.09 9.44
CA CYS A 206 -3.82 21.33 8.74
C CYS A 206 -2.92 22.24 9.59
N ALA A 207 -3.27 22.45 10.86
CA ALA A 207 -2.50 23.27 11.80
C ALA A 207 -1.13 22.67 12.15
N SER A 208 -0.91 21.36 11.93
CA SER A 208 0.40 20.73 12.08
C SER A 208 1.41 21.15 11.02
N GLN A 209 0.94 21.70 9.89
CA GLN A 209 1.79 22.14 8.79
C GLN A 209 1.97 23.66 8.79
N PRO A 210 3.21 24.17 8.84
CA PRO A 210 3.49 25.61 8.98
C PRO A 210 3.11 26.43 7.73
N LEU A 211 2.92 25.77 6.58
CA LEU A 211 2.55 26.41 5.31
C LEU A 211 1.07 26.26 4.97
N CYS A 212 0.27 25.68 5.87
CA CYS A 212 -1.15 25.45 5.66
C CYS A 212 -1.99 26.27 6.64
N HIS A 213 -3.20 26.64 6.20
CA HIS A 213 -4.15 27.38 7.01
C HIS A 213 -5.55 26.77 6.89
N TRP A 214 -6.20 26.64 8.05
CA TRP A 214 -7.52 26.05 8.17
C TRP A 214 -8.58 27.15 8.21
N HIS A 215 -9.66 27.00 7.45
CA HIS A 215 -10.81 27.90 7.51
C HIS A 215 -12.00 27.17 8.15
N TYR A 216 -12.71 27.81 9.08
CA TYR A 216 -13.89 27.19 9.70
C TYR A 216 -14.95 26.86 8.63
N GLY A 217 -15.23 25.56 8.45
CA GLY A 217 -16.18 25.08 7.43
C GLY A 217 -15.62 24.97 6.01
N GLY A 218 -14.32 25.18 5.80
CA GLY A 218 -13.66 25.08 4.50
C GLY A 218 -12.49 24.07 4.47
N PRO A 219 -11.98 23.72 3.26
CA PRO A 219 -10.81 22.86 3.13
C PRO A 219 -9.53 23.59 3.55
N CYS A 220 -8.53 22.84 4.01
CA CYS A 220 -7.18 23.34 4.30
C CYS A 220 -6.50 23.84 3.01
N LYS A 221 -5.85 25.01 3.06
CA LYS A 221 -5.21 25.67 1.89
C LYS A 221 -3.82 26.17 2.24
N ALA A 222 -2.97 26.43 1.24
CA ALA A 222 -1.68 27.05 1.51
C ALA A 222 -1.82 28.47 2.04
N ALA A 223 -1.01 28.80 3.05
CA ALA A 223 -0.98 30.11 3.68
C ALA A 223 -0.42 31.22 2.76
N SER A 224 0.09 30.87 1.57
CA SER A 224 0.64 31.82 0.59
C SER A 224 -0.39 32.76 -0.04
N ASN A 225 -1.69 32.50 0.13
CA ASN A 225 -2.80 33.27 -0.45
C ASN A 225 -3.68 34.00 0.58
N LEU A 226 -3.26 34.07 1.85
CA LEU A 226 -4.06 34.71 2.90
C LEU A 226 -3.94 36.23 2.84
N THR A 227 -5.09 36.91 2.91
CA THR A 227 -5.15 38.35 3.12
C THR A 227 -4.74 38.70 4.56
N LEU A 228 -4.25 39.92 4.80
CA LEU A 228 -3.75 40.37 6.12
C LEU A 228 -4.77 40.20 7.26
N ASP A 229 -6.07 40.15 6.96
CA ASP A 229 -7.14 39.90 7.95
C ASP A 229 -7.25 38.42 8.37
N GLU A 230 -6.88 37.46 7.52
CA GLU A 230 -6.98 36.01 7.81
C GLU A 230 -5.78 35.48 8.60
N GLN A 231 -4.68 36.23 8.68
CA GLN A 231 -3.49 35.85 9.46
C GLN A 231 -3.68 36.03 10.98
N GLN A 232 -4.74 36.72 11.41
CA GLN A 232 -4.90 37.18 12.78
C GLN A 232 -5.92 36.37 13.62
N GLU A 233 -6.69 35.47 13.02
CA GLU A 233 -7.50 34.50 13.75
C GLU A 233 -6.65 33.27 14.11
N SER A 234 -6.26 33.17 15.39
CA SER A 234 -5.73 31.92 15.93
C SER A 234 -6.85 30.88 15.94
N VAL A 235 -6.92 30.05 14.90
CA VAL A 235 -7.90 28.96 14.81
C VAL A 235 -7.65 28.00 15.98
N GLY A 236 -8.57 28.00 16.95
CA GLY A 236 -8.58 27.01 18.02
C GLY A 236 -9.09 25.68 17.46
N CYS A 237 -8.18 24.79 17.07
CA CYS A 237 -8.55 23.44 16.69
C CYS A 237 -8.95 22.62 17.93
N THR A 238 -10.03 21.84 17.83
CA THR A 238 -10.37 20.80 18.80
C THR A 238 -9.35 19.65 18.73
N ASN A 239 -9.23 18.87 19.82
CA ASN A 239 -8.32 17.71 19.86
C ASN A 239 -8.69 16.70 18.75
N SER A 240 -7.68 16.04 18.17
CA SER A 240 -7.93 15.00 17.17
C SER A 240 -8.58 13.78 17.81
N CYS A 241 -9.40 13.04 17.04
CA CYS A 241 -10.04 11.82 17.54
C CYS A 241 -9.01 10.84 18.14
N SER A 242 -7.83 10.71 17.53
CA SER A 242 -6.73 9.87 18.03
C SER A 242 -6.22 10.20 19.43
N GLN A 243 -6.43 11.42 19.92
CA GLN A 243 -6.04 11.86 21.27
C GLN A 243 -7.11 11.52 22.32
N LEU A 244 -8.31 11.14 21.89
CA LEU A 244 -9.42 10.80 22.78
C LEU A 244 -9.29 9.32 23.18
N THR A 245 -8.81 9.09 24.40
CA THR A 245 -8.51 7.74 24.93
C THR A 245 -9.68 7.06 25.63
N THR A 246 -10.87 7.68 25.64
CA THR A 246 -12.07 7.10 26.26
C THR A 246 -13.25 7.15 25.31
N CYS A 247 -14.09 6.12 25.34
CA CYS A 247 -15.31 6.08 24.53
C CYS A 247 -16.21 7.30 24.78
N LEU A 248 -16.35 7.71 26.04
CA LEU A 248 -17.19 8.83 26.41
C LEU A 248 -16.72 10.13 25.75
N ASN A 249 -15.41 10.41 25.74
CA ASN A 249 -14.88 11.61 25.09
C ASN A 249 -14.91 11.47 23.57
N CYS A 250 -14.64 10.27 23.04
CA CYS A 250 -14.64 10.00 21.61
C CYS A 250 -16.02 10.22 20.97
N THR A 251 -17.09 9.83 21.67
CA THR A 251 -18.46 9.86 21.15
C THR A 251 -19.18 11.20 21.36
N VAL A 252 -18.48 12.22 21.87
CA VAL A 252 -19.01 13.59 22.00
C VAL A 252 -18.91 14.35 20.67
N GLU A 253 -17.87 14.07 19.89
CA GLU A 253 -17.56 14.74 18.62
C GLU A 253 -17.84 13.80 17.43
N GLU A 254 -17.55 14.25 16.21
CA GLU A 254 -17.68 13.49 14.95
C GLU A 254 -16.62 12.35 14.79
N CYS A 255 -16.33 11.60 15.86
CA CYS A 255 -15.38 10.49 15.88
C CYS A 255 -16.09 9.12 16.02
N ILE A 256 -15.35 8.05 15.75
CA ILE A 256 -15.76 6.67 15.93
C ILE A 256 -14.88 6.02 17.01
N TRP A 257 -15.50 5.45 18.03
CA TRP A 257 -14.82 4.63 19.03
C TRP A 257 -14.85 3.17 18.62
N CYS A 258 -13.69 2.51 18.60
CA CYS A 258 -13.58 1.07 18.48
C CYS A 258 -13.42 0.42 19.85
N GLN A 259 -14.33 -0.49 20.20
CA GLN A 259 -14.42 -0.99 21.56
C GLN A 259 -13.35 -2.02 21.91
N ASN A 260 -13.01 -2.93 20.99
CA ASN A 260 -12.01 -3.98 21.22
C ASN A 260 -10.56 -3.47 21.10
N GLU A 261 -10.33 -2.44 20.27
CA GLU A 261 -9.01 -1.82 20.12
C GLU A 261 -8.78 -0.64 21.08
N GLU A 262 -9.81 -0.25 21.84
CA GLU A 262 -9.82 0.92 22.73
C GLU A 262 -9.28 2.20 22.07
N ARG A 263 -9.64 2.39 20.80
CA ARG A 263 -9.08 3.42 19.93
C ARG A 263 -10.17 4.28 19.31
N CYS A 264 -10.00 5.60 19.41
CA CYS A 264 -10.84 6.58 18.75
C CYS A 264 -10.21 7.04 17.43
N VAL A 265 -11.02 7.12 16.37
CA VAL A 265 -10.58 7.52 15.03
C VAL A 265 -11.62 8.41 14.35
N ASP A 266 -11.19 9.22 13.39
CA ASP A 266 -12.10 10.00 12.55
C ASP A 266 -13.01 9.08 11.72
N LYS A 267 -14.26 9.50 11.48
CA LYS A 267 -15.24 8.74 10.67
C LYS A 267 -14.70 8.36 9.29
N THR A 268 -13.97 9.28 8.64
CA THR A 268 -13.36 9.08 7.31
C THR A 268 -12.15 8.16 7.34
N ALA A 269 -11.49 8.02 8.50
CA ALA A 269 -10.31 7.18 8.67
C ALA A 269 -10.64 5.76 9.15
N TYR A 270 -11.91 5.43 9.40
CA TYR A 270 -12.31 4.15 9.99
C TYR A 270 -11.81 2.94 9.20
N THR A 271 -12.07 2.90 7.89
CA THR A 271 -11.69 1.78 7.01
C THR A 271 -10.18 1.59 6.91
N ALA A 272 -9.43 2.69 6.90
CA ALA A 272 -7.96 2.67 6.88
C ALA A 272 -7.37 2.34 8.26
N SER A 273 -8.05 2.75 9.34
CA SER A 273 -7.59 2.56 10.71
C SER A 273 -7.82 1.15 11.24
N PHE A 274 -8.86 0.48 10.75
CA PHE A 274 -9.26 -0.88 11.12
C PHE A 274 -9.45 -1.75 9.87
N PRO A 275 -8.38 -1.99 9.11
CA PRO A 275 -8.46 -2.80 7.90
C PRO A 275 -8.97 -4.21 8.22
N TYR A 276 -9.74 -4.78 7.30
CA TYR A 276 -10.25 -6.16 7.41
C TYR A 276 -11.12 -6.46 8.63
N GLY A 277 -11.76 -5.44 9.21
CA GLY A 277 -12.68 -5.63 10.34
C GLY A 277 -11.99 -5.93 11.67
N GLN A 278 -10.76 -5.45 11.86
CA GLN A 278 -10.07 -5.47 13.16
C GLN A 278 -10.94 -4.88 14.27
N CYS A 279 -11.72 -3.86 13.95
CA CYS A 279 -12.72 -3.35 14.86
C CYS A 279 -14.01 -4.19 14.78
N ARG A 280 -14.23 -5.01 15.81
CA ARG A 280 -15.40 -5.91 15.90
C ARG A 280 -16.67 -5.16 16.21
N GLU A 281 -16.56 -4.09 16.98
CA GLU A 281 -17.67 -3.23 17.36
C GLU A 281 -17.21 -1.78 17.43
N TRP A 282 -17.99 -0.90 16.79
CA TRP A 282 -17.75 0.53 16.80
C TRP A 282 -19.01 1.29 17.20
N THR A 283 -18.80 2.47 17.80
CA THR A 283 -19.91 3.34 18.18
C THR A 283 -19.55 4.82 17.99
N THR A 284 -20.56 5.60 17.60
CA THR A 284 -20.57 7.07 17.63
C THR A 284 -21.49 7.59 18.72
N HIS A 285 -22.08 6.69 19.53
CA HIS A 285 -23.08 7.01 20.52
C HIS A 285 -22.56 6.74 21.93
N GLN A 286 -22.60 7.77 22.76
CA GLN A 286 -22.17 7.72 24.15
C GLN A 286 -22.93 6.67 24.99
N ALA A 287 -24.19 6.40 24.65
CA ALA A 287 -25.01 5.38 25.32
C ALA A 287 -24.51 3.94 25.12
N ARG A 288 -23.68 3.69 24.09
CA ARG A 288 -23.07 2.37 23.85
C ARG A 288 -21.64 2.28 24.40
N CYS A 289 -21.16 3.32 25.07
CA CYS A 289 -19.86 3.28 25.70
C CYS A 289 -19.86 2.38 26.93
N ARG A 290 -18.96 1.40 26.96
CA ARG A 290 -18.80 0.52 28.11
C ARG A 290 -18.20 1.31 29.27
N ALA A 291 -18.88 1.27 30.42
CA ALA A 291 -18.52 2.00 31.63
C ALA A 291 -17.27 1.44 32.35
N THR A 292 -16.65 0.36 31.87
CA THR A 292 -15.42 -0.20 32.46
C THR A 292 -14.69 -1.13 31.49
N ALA A 293 -13.38 -0.91 31.30
CA ALA A 293 -12.52 -1.81 30.54
C ALA A 293 -12.48 -3.20 31.21
N GLY A 294 -12.57 -4.26 30.41
CA GLY A 294 -12.41 -5.64 30.86
C GLY A 294 -13.61 -6.32 31.55
N ARG A 295 -14.80 -5.70 31.55
CA ARG A 295 -16.05 -6.40 31.92
C ARG A 295 -17.08 -6.26 30.81
N SER A 296 -17.47 -7.38 30.20
CA SER A 296 -18.57 -7.40 29.25
C SER A 296 -19.85 -6.95 29.97
N GLN A 297 -20.56 -5.96 29.43
CA GLN A 297 -21.80 -5.46 30.01
C GLN A 297 -22.99 -6.39 29.71
N CYS A 298 -22.77 -7.68 29.49
CA CYS A 298 -23.85 -8.61 29.12
C CYS A 298 -24.95 -8.66 30.17
N ASN A 299 -24.61 -8.42 31.45
CA ASN A 299 -25.56 -8.29 32.56
C ASN A 299 -26.50 -7.08 32.46
N PHE A 300 -26.21 -6.11 31.60
CA PHE A 300 -27.08 -4.97 31.34
C PHE A 300 -28.29 -5.37 30.48
N PHE A 301 -28.13 -6.35 29.59
CA PHE A 301 -29.20 -6.77 28.69
C PHE A 301 -30.26 -7.56 29.43
N ARG A 302 -31.48 -7.02 29.44
CA ARG A 302 -32.63 -7.63 30.14
C ARG A 302 -33.29 -8.76 29.34
N THR A 303 -32.92 -8.93 28.08
CA THR A 303 -33.50 -9.94 27.20
C THR A 303 -32.41 -10.71 26.47
N CYS A 304 -32.66 -12.01 26.24
CA CYS A 304 -31.75 -12.88 25.50
C CYS A 304 -31.46 -12.35 24.09
N PHE A 305 -32.47 -11.78 23.42
CA PHE A 305 -32.32 -11.19 22.09
C PHE A 305 -31.29 -10.05 22.07
N GLN A 306 -31.40 -9.10 23.00
CA GLN A 306 -30.48 -7.97 23.10
C GLN A 306 -29.06 -8.40 23.51
N CYS A 307 -28.96 -9.40 24.40
CA CYS A 307 -27.68 -9.94 24.82
C CYS A 307 -26.92 -10.60 23.65
N ARG A 308 -27.63 -11.34 22.80
CA ARG A 308 -27.03 -12.05 21.66
C ARG A 308 -26.70 -11.14 20.47
N ASP A 309 -27.29 -9.94 20.41
CA ASP A 309 -27.02 -8.95 19.36
C ASP A 309 -25.67 -8.23 19.60
N ASP A 310 -25.17 -8.23 20.84
CA ASP A 310 -23.86 -7.70 21.18
C ASP A 310 -22.77 -8.77 20.94
N PRO A 311 -21.77 -8.49 20.07
CA PRO A 311 -20.81 -9.49 19.59
C PRO A 311 -19.87 -10.06 20.67
N GLU A 312 -19.78 -9.45 21.85
CA GLU A 312 -19.02 -10.00 22.99
C GLU A 312 -19.90 -10.64 24.07
N CYS A 313 -21.21 -10.71 23.82
CA CYS A 313 -22.17 -11.27 24.75
C CYS A 313 -22.80 -12.55 24.21
N GLY A 314 -22.81 -13.57 25.06
CA GLY A 314 -23.30 -14.89 24.76
C GLY A 314 -23.37 -15.73 26.03
N TRP A 315 -23.95 -16.91 25.90
CA TRP A 315 -23.97 -17.89 26.97
C TRP A 315 -22.84 -18.89 26.71
N CYS A 316 -21.97 -19.11 27.70
CA CYS A 316 -21.09 -20.27 27.70
C CYS A 316 -21.92 -21.47 28.18
N ASP A 317 -22.00 -22.53 27.39
CA ASP A 317 -22.42 -23.86 27.88
C ASP A 317 -21.30 -24.48 28.73
#